data_AF-A0A2G9U2V9-F1
#
_entry.id   AF-A0A2G9U2V9-F1
#
_cell.length_a   1.000
_cell.length_b   1.000
_cell.length_c   1.000
_cell.angle_alpha   90.00
_cell.angle_beta   90.00
_cell.angle_gamma   90.00
#
_symmetry.space_group_name_H-M   'P 1'
#
loop_
_entity.id
_entity.type
_entity.pdbx_description
1 polymer ?
#
loop_
_entity_poly.entity_id
_entity_poly.type
_entity_poly.pdbx_seq_one_letter_code
_entity_poly.pdbx_strand_id
1 'polypeptide(L)'
;MDCPNPVVYADMMKRFSKTLNKVLLAYADMVHKDFSKFSSNEKLACILMNNVQQLRVQLEKIYETMGGQELDPTCSQVLTNLQKKLNSVLDKLSGQFVATLEPMIHEQTNKLGVLLSKIKGPQLQKTQVAALLKQLPNAKIQDVTKLMSTNIQNIKGMSSVKDMMDMARECERSLTPKQCTVLDAALDAIKECFHAGGQGLKKSFFEKSPELQSLKYALSLYTQTTEQLIKTFITSQKQQDLPSQEQPVGEVSVQVDLFSHPGTGEQKVTVKILAANDLRWQTSSVFKPFVEVHLVGPHLSDKKRKMATKSKPGNWAPKFNETFHL
;
A
#
# COMPACT_ATOMS: atom_id res chain seq x y z
N MET A 1 -43.14 33.80 1.52
CA MET A 1 -43.91 33.70 0.26
C MET A 1 -44.58 32.35 0.30
N ASP A 2 -45.79 32.28 0.87
CA ASP A 2 -46.54 31.02 0.92
C ASP A 2 -47.18 30.83 -0.46
N CYS A 3 -46.48 30.13 -1.35
CA CYS A 3 -46.98 29.85 -2.69
C CYS A 3 -48.06 28.76 -2.57
N PRO A 4 -49.34 29.06 -2.87
CA PRO A 4 -50.42 28.09 -2.71
C PRO A 4 -50.40 26.99 -3.78
N ASN A 5 -49.65 27.18 -4.87
CA ASN A 5 -49.55 26.20 -5.96
C ASN A 5 -48.29 25.33 -5.80
N PRO A 6 -48.43 24.02 -5.52
CA PRO A 6 -47.29 23.13 -5.28
C PRO A 6 -46.40 22.94 -6.52
N VAL A 7 -46.96 23.03 -7.73
CA VAL A 7 -46.19 22.90 -8.97
C VAL A 7 -45.27 24.10 -9.18
N VAL A 8 -45.77 25.31 -8.90
CA VAL A 8 -44.99 26.55 -9.00
C VAL A 8 -43.91 26.58 -7.91
N TYR A 9 -44.26 26.19 -6.68
CA TYR A 9 -43.29 26.05 -5.60
C TYR A 9 -42.14 25.08 -5.98
N ALA A 10 -42.47 23.92 -6.57
CA ALA A 10 -41.48 22.95 -7.02
C ALA A 10 -40.54 23.52 -8.12
N ASP A 11 -41.06 24.29 -9.09
CA ASP A 11 -40.19 24.94 -10.10
C ASP A 11 -39.29 26.01 -9.47
N MET A 12 -39.80 26.78 -8.51
CA MET A 12 -38.99 27.75 -7.76
C MET A 12 -37.85 27.06 -7.00
N MET A 13 -38.12 25.94 -6.31
CA MET A 13 -37.10 25.17 -5.61
C MET A 13 -36.06 24.57 -6.57
N LYS A 14 -36.48 24.10 -7.75
CA LYS A 14 -35.56 23.63 -8.82
C LYS A 14 -34.62 24.73 -9.32
N ARG A 15 -35.12 25.96 -9.49
CA ARG A 15 -34.29 27.10 -9.89
C ARG A 15 -33.34 27.54 -8.77
N PHE A 16 -33.85 27.56 -7.55
CA PHE A 16 -33.07 27.94 -6.37
C PHE A 16 -31.92 26.96 -6.12
N SER A 17 -32.15 25.65 -6.16
CA SER A 17 -31.09 24.63 -6.00
C SER A 17 -29.99 24.74 -7.05
N LYS A 18 -30.32 25.02 -8.31
CA LYS A 18 -29.32 25.28 -9.36
C LYS A 18 -28.46 26.51 -9.05
N THR A 19 -29.08 27.57 -8.52
CA THR A 19 -28.37 28.79 -8.13
C THR A 19 -27.44 28.53 -6.94
N LEU A 20 -27.96 27.86 -5.90
CA LEU A 20 -27.19 27.44 -4.73
C LEU A 20 -25.97 26.61 -5.13
N ASN A 21 -26.16 25.63 -6.02
CA ASN A 21 -25.08 24.80 -6.55
C ASN A 21 -24.00 25.62 -7.25
N LYS A 22 -24.37 26.60 -8.07
CA LYS A 22 -23.38 27.47 -8.73
C LYS A 22 -22.61 28.34 -7.74
N VAL A 23 -23.30 28.97 -6.79
CA VAL A 23 -22.69 29.91 -5.84
C VAL A 23 -21.75 29.20 -4.88
N LEU A 24 -22.21 28.10 -4.26
CA LEU A 24 -21.41 27.37 -3.28
C LEU A 24 -20.20 26.69 -3.92
N LEU A 25 -20.35 26.12 -5.12
CA LEU A 25 -19.20 25.56 -5.84
C LEU A 25 -18.22 26.64 -6.26
N ALA A 26 -18.68 27.79 -6.78
CA ALA A 26 -17.77 28.88 -7.15
C ALA A 26 -16.94 29.36 -5.96
N TYR A 27 -17.54 29.48 -4.77
CA TYR A 27 -16.79 29.79 -3.55
C TYR A 27 -15.78 28.70 -3.20
N ALA A 28 -16.21 27.44 -3.18
CA ALA A 28 -15.34 26.31 -2.83
C ALA A 28 -14.16 26.16 -3.81
N ASP A 29 -14.41 26.35 -5.11
CA ASP A 29 -13.39 26.32 -6.16
C ASP A 29 -12.40 27.48 -6.03
N MET A 30 -12.88 28.68 -5.67
CA MET A 30 -12.02 29.84 -5.40
C MET A 30 -11.11 29.57 -4.20
N VAL A 31 -11.67 29.07 -3.09
CA VAL A 31 -10.87 28.68 -1.91
C VAL A 31 -9.84 27.63 -2.28
N HIS A 32 -10.23 26.58 -3.01
CA HIS A 32 -9.31 25.52 -3.43
C HIS A 32 -8.20 26.02 -4.35
N LYS A 33 -8.50 26.93 -5.28
CA LYS A 33 -7.51 27.50 -6.21
C LYS A 33 -6.43 28.30 -5.48
N ASP A 34 -6.82 29.07 -4.47
CA ASP A 34 -5.91 29.96 -3.75
C ASP A 34 -5.34 29.36 -2.46
N PHE A 35 -5.81 28.18 -2.04
CA PHE A 35 -5.45 27.57 -0.75
C PHE A 35 -3.94 27.40 -0.56
N SER A 36 -3.22 26.99 -1.61
CA SER A 36 -1.77 26.80 -1.56
C SER A 36 -0.98 28.06 -1.22
N LYS A 37 -1.56 29.25 -1.44
CA LYS A 37 -0.95 30.54 -1.06
C LYS A 37 -1.03 30.82 0.43
N PHE A 38 -1.98 30.16 1.11
CA PHE A 38 -2.30 30.40 2.52
C PHE A 38 -1.99 29.19 3.40
N SER A 39 -1.67 28.04 2.82
CA SER A 39 -1.47 26.77 3.53
C SER A 39 -0.31 26.81 4.54
N SER A 40 0.67 27.69 4.34
CA SER A 40 1.77 27.90 5.29
C SER A 40 1.32 28.58 6.60
N ASN A 41 0.19 29.28 6.60
CA ASN A 41 -0.39 29.87 7.80
C ASN A 41 -1.50 28.94 8.32
N GLU A 42 -1.15 28.12 9.31
CA GLU A 42 -2.06 27.13 9.92
C GLU A 42 -3.42 27.72 10.31
N LYS A 43 -3.44 28.87 10.99
CA LYS A 43 -4.69 29.49 11.45
C LYS A 43 -5.58 29.87 10.26
N LEU A 44 -4.99 30.47 9.21
CA LEU A 44 -5.74 30.86 8.03
C LEU A 44 -6.22 29.64 7.22
N ALA A 45 -5.36 28.63 7.05
CA ALA A 45 -5.73 27.37 6.40
C ALA A 45 -6.92 26.69 7.10
N CYS A 46 -6.88 26.62 8.43
CA CYS A 46 -7.99 26.11 9.25
C CYS A 46 -9.28 26.93 9.08
N ILE A 47 -9.19 28.26 9.06
CA ILE A 47 -10.35 29.12 8.80
C ILE A 47 -10.96 28.82 7.43
N LEU A 48 -10.14 28.69 6.39
CA LEU A 48 -10.63 28.40 5.03
C LEU A 48 -11.30 27.02 4.94
N MET A 49 -10.71 25.99 5.55
CA MET A 49 -11.33 24.65 5.63
C MET A 49 -12.65 24.68 6.41
N ASN A 50 -12.68 25.41 7.54
CA ASN A 50 -13.89 25.59 8.34
C ASN A 50 -14.99 26.32 7.56
N ASN A 51 -14.64 27.30 6.73
CA ASN A 51 -15.62 27.99 5.89
C ASN A 51 -16.27 27.03 4.89
N VAL A 52 -15.50 26.16 4.24
CA VAL A 52 -16.04 25.13 3.32
C VAL A 52 -16.90 24.11 4.08
N GLN A 53 -16.49 23.69 5.27
CA GLN A 53 -17.31 22.83 6.12
C GLN A 53 -18.62 23.52 6.54
N GLN A 54 -18.57 24.82 6.83
CA GLN A 54 -19.77 25.60 7.16
C GLN A 54 -20.74 25.68 5.98
N LEU A 55 -20.25 25.78 4.73
CA LEU A 55 -21.11 25.70 3.55
C LEU A 55 -21.91 24.39 3.51
N ARG A 56 -21.29 23.26 3.89
CA ARG A 56 -21.95 21.95 3.95
C ARG A 56 -23.03 21.91 5.02
N VAL A 57 -22.72 22.38 6.22
CA VAL A 57 -23.68 22.40 7.35
C VAL A 57 -24.88 23.30 7.01
N GLN A 58 -24.64 24.47 6.42
CA GLN A 58 -25.72 25.38 6.05
C GLN A 58 -26.53 24.86 4.86
N LEU A 59 -25.90 24.17 3.91
CA LEU A 59 -26.59 23.51 2.80
C LEU A 59 -27.57 22.44 3.30
N GLU A 60 -27.20 21.68 4.35
CA GLU A 60 -28.07 20.69 4.96
C GLU A 60 -29.30 21.34 5.62
N LYS A 61 -29.10 22.43 6.37
CA LYS A 61 -30.21 23.21 6.95
C LYS A 61 -31.15 23.80 5.89
N ILE A 62 -30.58 24.28 4.77
CA ILE A 62 -31.38 24.77 3.63
C ILE A 62 -32.19 23.61 3.02
N TYR A 63 -31.59 22.43 2.85
CA TYR A 63 -32.29 21.24 2.35
C TYR A 63 -33.49 20.86 3.22
N GLU A 64 -33.31 20.83 4.55
CA GLU A 64 -34.40 20.58 5.50
C GLU A 64 -35.50 21.64 5.38
N THR A 65 -35.12 22.92 5.32
CA THR A 65 -36.06 24.04 5.18
C THR A 65 -36.84 24.00 3.87
N MET A 66 -36.25 23.47 2.80
CA MET A 66 -36.89 23.36 1.48
C MET A 66 -37.93 22.21 1.40
N GLY A 67 -38.01 21.35 2.42
CA GLY A 67 -38.95 20.22 2.47
C GLY A 67 -38.30 18.87 2.75
N GLY A 68 -36.97 18.81 2.88
CA GLY A 68 -36.25 17.59 3.26
C GLY A 68 -36.60 16.39 2.39
N GLN A 69 -37.16 15.34 2.99
CA GLN A 69 -37.55 14.10 2.28
C GLN A 69 -38.72 14.29 1.30
N GLU A 70 -39.55 15.31 1.50
CA GLU A 70 -40.70 15.62 0.63
C GLU A 70 -40.29 16.52 -0.56
N LEU A 71 -39.02 16.92 -0.64
CA LEU A 71 -38.51 17.75 -1.72
C LEU A 71 -38.50 16.98 -3.05
N ASP A 72 -38.78 17.68 -4.14
CA ASP A 72 -38.72 17.13 -5.50
C ASP A 72 -37.41 16.35 -5.75
N PRO A 73 -37.48 15.12 -6.31
CA PRO A 73 -36.30 14.26 -6.47
C PRO A 73 -35.17 14.88 -7.30
N THR A 74 -35.49 15.70 -8.30
CA THR A 74 -34.47 16.38 -9.12
C THR A 74 -33.74 17.42 -8.29
N CYS A 75 -34.47 18.17 -7.47
CA CYS A 75 -33.89 19.16 -6.57
C CYS A 75 -33.04 18.49 -5.49
N SER A 76 -33.54 17.42 -4.86
CA SER A 76 -32.81 16.64 -3.85
C SER A 76 -31.51 16.05 -4.40
N GLN A 77 -31.55 15.52 -5.63
CA GLN A 77 -30.35 14.99 -6.30
C GLN A 77 -29.29 16.07 -6.53
N VAL A 78 -29.68 17.30 -6.92
CA VAL A 78 -28.74 18.43 -7.11
C VAL A 78 -28.05 18.79 -5.79
N LEU A 79 -28.81 18.93 -4.70
CA LEU A 79 -28.28 19.31 -3.40
C LEU A 79 -27.41 18.20 -2.78
N THR A 80 -27.79 16.93 -2.97
CA THR A 80 -26.98 15.78 -2.56
C THR A 80 -25.65 15.71 -3.32
N ASN A 81 -25.68 15.96 -4.63
CA ASN A 81 -24.45 16.02 -5.42
C ASN A 81 -23.56 17.20 -5.00
N LEU A 82 -24.16 18.33 -4.67
CA LEU A 82 -23.44 19.48 -4.12
C LEU A 82 -22.76 19.15 -2.79
N GLN A 83 -23.45 18.49 -1.85
CA GLN A 83 -22.85 18.01 -0.59
C GLN A 83 -21.60 17.14 -0.84
N LYS A 84 -21.71 16.17 -1.75
CA LYS A 84 -20.58 15.29 -2.11
C LYS A 84 -19.41 16.08 -2.69
N LYS A 85 -19.68 17.05 -3.56
CA LYS A 85 -18.63 17.91 -4.15
C LYS A 85 -17.95 18.78 -3.10
N LEU A 86 -18.71 19.40 -2.20
CA LEU A 86 -18.15 20.20 -1.11
C LEU A 86 -17.30 19.34 -0.15
N ASN A 87 -17.73 18.10 0.15
CA ASN A 87 -16.90 17.17 0.92
C ASN A 87 -15.59 16.86 0.19
N SER A 88 -15.66 16.57 -1.11
CA SER A 88 -14.46 16.31 -1.91
C SER A 88 -13.50 17.51 -1.97
N VAL A 89 -14.02 18.74 -1.99
CA VAL A 89 -13.18 19.94 -1.87
C VAL A 89 -12.48 19.95 -0.50
N LEU A 90 -13.20 19.71 0.59
CA LEU A 90 -12.62 19.65 1.93
C LEU A 90 -11.52 18.59 2.04
N ASP A 91 -11.73 17.40 1.46
CA ASP A 91 -10.72 16.32 1.42
C ASP A 91 -9.45 16.75 0.66
N LYS A 92 -9.61 17.53 -0.43
CA LYS A 92 -8.45 18.06 -1.17
C LYS A 92 -7.72 19.15 -0.39
N LEU A 93 -8.44 20.05 0.28
CA LEU A 93 -7.85 21.09 1.11
C LEU A 93 -7.06 20.48 2.28
N SER A 94 -7.64 19.48 2.96
CA SER A 94 -6.97 18.79 4.06
C SER A 94 -5.72 18.05 3.56
N GLY A 95 -5.79 17.38 2.41
CA GLY A 95 -4.63 16.75 1.78
C GLY A 95 -3.52 17.75 1.44
N GLN A 96 -3.86 18.90 0.86
CA GLN A 96 -2.89 19.98 0.60
C GLN A 96 -2.28 20.54 1.89
N PHE A 97 -3.06 20.68 2.95
CA PHE A 97 -2.56 21.15 4.24
C PHE A 97 -1.60 20.12 4.88
N VAL A 98 -1.95 18.83 4.86
CA VAL A 98 -1.08 17.75 5.36
C VAL A 98 0.24 17.69 4.60
N ALA A 99 0.24 17.89 3.28
CA ALA A 99 1.46 17.94 2.48
C ALA A 99 2.43 19.05 2.95
N THR A 100 1.94 20.14 3.55
CA THR A 100 2.82 21.18 4.14
C THR A 100 3.53 20.71 5.41
N LEU A 101 3.01 19.69 6.09
CA LEU A 101 3.57 19.13 7.33
C LEU A 101 4.59 18.02 7.05
N GLU A 102 4.57 17.40 5.87
CA GLU A 102 5.46 16.28 5.51
C GLU A 102 6.95 16.58 5.72
N PRO A 103 7.51 17.75 5.33
CA PRO A 103 8.93 18.03 5.54
C PRO A 103 9.31 18.05 7.01
N MET A 104 8.43 18.63 7.85
CA MET A 104 8.62 18.69 9.30
C MET A 104 8.52 17.30 9.93
N ILE A 105 7.53 16.50 9.53
CA ILE A 105 7.40 15.11 9.99
C ILE A 105 8.66 14.31 9.63
N HIS A 106 9.11 14.40 8.37
CA HIS A 106 10.32 13.71 7.90
C HIS A 106 11.55 14.13 8.71
N GLU A 107 11.73 15.41 9.01
CA GLU A 107 12.82 15.90 9.84
C GLU A 107 12.76 15.32 11.27
N GLN A 108 11.58 15.28 11.89
CA GLN A 108 11.41 14.72 13.24
C GLN A 108 11.59 13.21 13.26
N THR A 109 11.13 12.48 12.23
CA THR A 109 11.38 11.04 12.08
C THR A 109 12.87 10.74 11.94
N ASN A 110 13.62 11.57 11.20
CA ASN A 110 15.08 11.43 11.10
C ASN A 110 15.77 11.66 12.46
N LYS A 111 15.36 12.70 13.20
CA LYS A 111 15.87 12.93 14.57
C LYS A 111 15.58 11.76 15.50
N LEU A 112 14.38 11.18 15.43
CA LEU A 112 14.02 9.97 16.16
C LEU A 112 14.94 8.80 15.77
N GLY A 113 15.22 8.59 14.47
CA GLY A 113 16.15 7.58 13.99
C GLY A 113 17.58 7.75 14.55
N VAL A 114 18.08 8.99 14.59
CA VAL A 114 19.39 9.31 15.19
C VAL A 114 19.39 9.00 16.69
N LEU A 115 18.33 9.33 17.43
CA LEU A 115 18.23 9.00 18.85
C LEU A 115 18.14 7.49 19.09
N LEU A 116 17.36 6.77 18.27
CA LEU A 116 17.26 5.32 18.32
C LEU A 116 18.63 4.66 18.09
N SER A 117 19.44 5.16 17.14
CA SER A 117 20.78 4.62 16.87
C SER A 117 21.73 4.68 18.08
N LYS A 118 21.51 5.61 19.00
CA LYS A 118 22.30 5.76 20.24
C LYS A 118 21.87 4.77 21.32
N ILE A 119 20.69 4.16 21.20
CA ILE A 119 20.21 3.15 22.15
C ILE A 119 21.02 1.87 21.96
N LYS A 120 21.96 1.64 22.86
CA LYS A 120 22.67 0.37 22.98
C LYS A 120 21.88 -0.58 23.88
N GLY A 121 21.68 -1.80 23.40
CA GLY A 121 21.18 -2.93 24.16
C GLY A 121 22.11 -4.13 24.01
N PRO A 122 21.95 -5.20 24.80
CA PRO A 122 22.65 -6.45 24.54
C PRO A 122 22.34 -6.88 23.10
N GLN A 123 23.38 -6.95 22.27
CA GLN A 123 23.28 -7.51 20.93
C GLN A 123 22.87 -8.97 21.07
N LEU A 124 21.88 -9.44 20.30
CA LEU A 124 21.78 -10.86 20.03
C LEU A 124 23.13 -11.26 19.42
N GLN A 125 23.92 -11.97 20.21
CA GLN A 125 25.28 -12.29 19.84
C GLN A 125 25.26 -13.02 18.48
N LYS A 126 26.09 -12.55 17.54
CA LYS A 126 26.37 -13.20 16.24
C LYS A 126 26.66 -14.71 16.34
N THR A 127 26.91 -15.21 17.55
CA THR A 127 27.11 -16.61 17.90
C THR A 127 25.93 -17.54 17.59
N GLN A 128 24.67 -17.07 17.60
CA GLN A 128 23.53 -17.95 17.30
C GLN A 128 23.31 -18.18 15.79
N VAL A 129 23.66 -17.21 14.95
CA VAL A 129 23.53 -17.30 13.48
C VAL A 129 24.58 -18.24 12.88
N ALA A 130 25.81 -18.21 13.41
CA ALA A 130 26.88 -19.10 12.99
C ALA A 130 26.65 -20.58 13.40
N ALA A 131 25.93 -20.80 14.51
CA ALA A 131 25.55 -22.13 14.97
C ALA A 131 24.41 -22.73 14.13
N LEU A 132 23.42 -21.93 13.73
CA LEU A 132 22.31 -22.35 12.87
C LEU A 132 22.76 -22.67 11.44
N LEU A 133 23.69 -21.88 10.87
CA LEU A 133 24.28 -22.16 9.54
C LEU A 133 25.16 -23.42 9.53
N LYS A 134 25.68 -23.87 10.68
CA LYS A 134 26.43 -25.12 10.82
C LYS A 134 25.55 -26.37 10.88
N GLN A 135 24.24 -26.24 11.05
CA GLN A 135 23.31 -27.38 11.19
C GLN A 135 22.50 -27.70 9.93
N LEU A 136 22.70 -26.97 8.83
CA LEU A 136 22.18 -27.37 7.53
C LEU A 136 23.00 -28.57 7.01
N PRO A 137 22.36 -29.71 6.68
CA PRO A 137 23.09 -30.86 6.18
C PRO A 137 23.63 -30.58 4.78
N ASN A 138 24.96 -30.57 4.69
CA ASN A 138 25.75 -31.00 3.53
C ASN A 138 25.96 -30.03 2.34
N ALA A 139 26.40 -28.80 2.61
CA ALA A 139 27.21 -28.05 1.62
C ALA A 139 28.66 -27.98 2.11
N LYS A 140 29.62 -28.54 1.34
CA LYS A 140 31.06 -28.48 1.66
C LYS A 140 31.56 -27.03 1.57
N ILE A 141 31.52 -26.30 2.69
CA ILE A 141 32.14 -24.98 2.87
C ILE A 141 33.66 -25.17 3.04
N GLN A 142 34.34 -25.74 2.05
CA GLN A 142 35.80 -25.85 2.07
C GLN A 142 36.48 -25.27 0.84
N ASP A 143 35.75 -25.06 -0.27
CA ASP A 143 36.32 -24.48 -1.49
C ASP A 143 36.00 -23.00 -1.74
N VAL A 144 34.94 -22.43 -1.14
CA VAL A 144 34.59 -21.01 -1.35
C VAL A 144 35.54 -20.07 -0.57
N THR A 145 35.97 -20.46 0.63
CA THR A 145 36.87 -19.66 1.48
C THR A 145 38.31 -19.64 0.93
N LYS A 146 38.75 -20.72 0.28
CA LYS A 146 40.07 -20.77 -0.38
C LYS A 146 40.07 -20.00 -1.71
N LEU A 147 38.99 -20.06 -2.48
CA LEU A 147 38.86 -19.31 -3.74
C LEU A 147 38.85 -17.78 -3.50
N MET A 148 38.14 -17.31 -2.47
CA MET A 148 38.13 -15.89 -2.09
C MET A 148 39.47 -15.40 -1.52
N SER A 149 40.22 -16.26 -0.83
CA SER A 149 41.54 -15.89 -0.29
C SER A 149 42.61 -15.73 -1.38
N THR A 150 42.49 -16.48 -2.48
CA THR A 150 43.49 -16.50 -3.56
C THR A 150 43.33 -15.31 -4.51
N ASN A 151 42.13 -14.73 -4.62
CA ASN A 151 41.87 -13.55 -5.47
C ASN A 151 41.99 -12.19 -4.76
N ILE A 152 42.13 -12.16 -3.42
CA ILE A 152 42.26 -10.91 -2.63
C ILE A 152 43.73 -10.47 -2.44
N GLN A 153 44.71 -11.25 -2.91
CA GLN A 153 46.12 -10.87 -2.82
C GLN A 153 46.60 -9.88 -3.91
N ASN A 154 45.76 -9.51 -4.88
CA ASN A 154 46.18 -8.69 -6.04
C ASN A 154 45.58 -7.28 -6.13
N ILE A 155 44.92 -6.75 -5.10
CA ILE A 155 44.41 -5.37 -5.13
C ILE A 155 45.13 -4.53 -4.08
N LYS A 156 46.36 -4.12 -4.41
CA LYS A 156 47.00 -2.95 -3.78
C LYS A 156 46.39 -1.70 -4.40
N GLY A 157 45.58 -0.99 -3.62
CA GLY A 157 45.21 0.39 -3.92
C GLY A 157 43.71 0.62 -4.04
N MET A 158 43.02 0.64 -2.90
CA MET A 158 41.88 1.53 -2.66
C MET A 158 41.75 1.70 -1.14
N SER A 159 41.67 2.95 -0.71
CA SER A 159 41.70 3.40 0.67
C SER A 159 40.49 2.92 1.47
N SER A 160 40.69 1.76 2.12
CA SER A 160 39.84 1.18 3.16
C SER A 160 38.69 0.30 2.65
N VAL A 161 39.02 -0.96 2.35
CA VAL A 161 38.06 -2.10 2.42
C VAL A 161 37.27 -2.08 3.74
N LYS A 162 37.85 -1.48 4.79
CA LYS A 162 37.23 -1.25 6.10
C LYS A 162 36.10 -0.21 6.07
N ASP A 163 36.18 0.84 5.26
CA ASP A 163 35.11 1.85 5.11
C ASP A 163 33.95 1.27 4.30
N MET A 164 34.24 0.44 3.30
CA MET A 164 33.23 -0.31 2.54
C MET A 164 32.58 -1.41 3.38
N MET A 165 33.34 -2.07 4.27
CA MET A 165 32.82 -3.01 5.27
C MET A 165 32.03 -2.31 6.37
N ASP A 166 32.42 -1.11 6.80
CA ASP A 166 31.68 -0.36 7.82
C ASP A 166 30.40 0.24 7.23
N MET A 167 30.40 0.67 5.96
CA MET A 167 29.19 1.03 5.21
C MET A 167 28.26 -0.17 4.98
N ALA A 168 28.80 -1.34 4.61
CA ALA A 168 28.01 -2.57 4.52
C ALA A 168 27.45 -3.00 5.88
N ARG A 169 28.22 -2.85 6.97
CA ARG A 169 27.75 -3.07 8.34
C ARG A 169 26.73 -2.05 8.82
N GLU A 170 26.76 -0.81 8.31
CA GLU A 170 25.78 0.24 8.63
C GLU A 170 24.47 0.03 7.85
N CYS A 171 24.52 -0.47 6.61
CA CYS A 171 23.34 -0.96 5.88
C CYS A 171 22.72 -2.24 6.49
N GLU A 172 23.47 -3.00 7.30
CA GLU A 172 23.04 -4.29 7.89
C GLU A 172 22.61 -4.22 9.37
N ARG A 173 22.59 -3.05 10.03
CA ARG A 173 22.13 -2.98 11.42
C ARG A 173 20.62 -3.10 11.52
N SER A 174 20.14 -4.33 11.60
CA SER A 174 18.80 -4.62 12.10
C SER A 174 18.58 -3.93 13.45
N LEU A 175 17.36 -3.45 13.70
CA LEU A 175 17.01 -2.85 14.98
C LEU A 175 17.24 -3.89 16.09
N THR A 176 17.86 -3.47 17.19
CA THR A 176 17.99 -4.30 18.39
C THR A 176 16.62 -4.51 19.04
N PRO A 177 16.41 -5.59 19.82
CA PRO A 177 15.15 -5.81 20.53
C PRO A 177 14.76 -4.62 21.41
N LYS A 178 15.75 -3.98 22.06
CA LYS A 178 15.55 -2.79 22.89
C LYS A 178 15.08 -1.57 22.08
N GLN A 179 15.64 -1.36 20.89
CA GLN A 179 15.19 -0.30 19.98
C GLN A 179 13.75 -0.55 19.49
N CYS A 180 13.40 -1.82 19.22
CA CYS A 180 12.04 -2.20 18.84
C CYS A 180 11.03 -1.92 19.96
N THR A 181 11.34 -2.28 21.22
CA THR A 181 10.49 -1.96 22.36
C THR A 181 10.28 -0.46 22.54
N VAL A 182 11.34 0.33 22.36
CA VAL A 182 11.23 1.80 22.43
C VAL A 182 10.37 2.36 21.31
N LEU A 183 10.49 1.82 20.07
CA LEU A 183 9.67 2.27 18.97
C LEU A 183 8.19 1.88 19.15
N ASP A 184 7.91 0.68 19.67
CA ASP A 184 6.54 0.24 19.96
C ASP A 184 5.87 1.15 21.01
N ALA A 185 6.57 1.47 22.09
CA ALA A 185 6.10 2.44 23.10
C ALA A 185 5.91 3.85 22.51
N ALA A 186 6.78 4.28 21.59
CA ALA A 186 6.63 5.56 20.90
C ALA A 186 5.39 5.57 19.98
N LEU A 187 5.10 4.46 19.30
CA LEU A 187 3.88 4.33 18.48
C LEU A 187 2.62 4.37 19.33
N ASP A 188 2.61 3.75 20.50
CA ASP A 188 1.49 3.84 21.43
C ASP A 188 1.31 5.28 21.97
N ALA A 189 2.41 5.99 22.27
CA ALA A 189 2.35 7.40 22.66
C ALA A 189 1.80 8.29 21.52
N ILE A 190 2.23 8.08 20.27
CA ILE A 190 1.70 8.77 19.10
C ILE A 190 0.19 8.50 18.96
N LYS A 191 -0.23 7.24 19.12
CA LYS A 191 -1.65 6.86 19.11
C LYS A 191 -2.45 7.61 20.18
N GLU A 192 -1.91 7.75 21.39
CA GLU A 192 -2.54 8.53 22.45
C GLU A 192 -2.63 10.03 22.12
N CYS A 193 -1.59 10.61 21.51
CA CYS A 193 -1.62 12.00 21.04
C CYS A 193 -2.73 12.23 20.02
N PHE A 194 -2.86 11.35 19.02
CA PHE A 194 -3.94 11.44 18.03
C PHE A 194 -5.32 11.09 18.61
N HIS A 195 -5.40 10.30 19.68
CA HIS A 195 -6.65 10.02 20.38
C HIS A 195 -7.12 11.24 21.20
N ALA A 196 -6.19 12.04 21.72
CA ALA A 196 -6.43 13.29 22.44
C ALA A 196 -7.52 13.17 23.53
N GLY A 197 -7.47 12.11 24.34
CA GLY A 197 -8.43 11.88 25.42
C GLY A 197 -9.88 11.69 24.96
N GLY A 198 -10.11 11.29 23.71
CA GLY A 198 -11.43 11.12 23.10
C GLY A 198 -11.89 12.27 22.21
N GLN A 199 -11.13 13.36 22.15
CA GLN A 199 -11.40 14.51 21.27
C GLN A 199 -10.79 14.36 19.87
N GLY A 200 -9.93 13.38 19.67
CA GLY A 200 -9.29 13.08 18.40
C GLY A 200 -9.85 11.83 17.74
N LEU A 201 -8.97 11.05 17.12
CA LEU A 201 -9.34 9.82 16.43
C LEU A 201 -9.81 8.74 17.41
N LYS A 202 -10.84 7.98 17.03
CA LYS A 202 -11.34 6.85 17.82
C LYS A 202 -10.29 5.75 17.90
N LYS A 203 -10.19 5.06 19.04
CA LYS A 203 -9.27 3.91 19.19
C LYS A 203 -9.47 2.86 18.10
N SER A 204 -10.73 2.61 17.71
CA SER A 204 -11.09 1.66 16.64
C SER A 204 -10.60 2.05 15.25
N PHE A 205 -10.25 3.33 15.01
CA PHE A 205 -9.62 3.75 13.76
C PHE A 205 -8.21 3.16 13.64
N PHE A 206 -7.42 3.23 14.70
CA PHE A 206 -6.05 2.71 14.72
C PHE A 206 -6.00 1.18 14.61
N GLU A 207 -6.92 0.47 15.28
CA GLU A 207 -6.98 -1.00 15.18
C GLU A 207 -7.20 -1.48 13.73
N LYS A 208 -7.92 -0.69 12.94
CA LYS A 208 -8.25 -0.97 11.54
C LYS A 208 -7.28 -0.35 10.53
N SER A 209 -6.32 0.48 10.96
CA SER A 209 -5.40 1.16 10.04
C SER A 209 -4.42 0.15 9.43
N PRO A 210 -4.45 -0.07 8.10
CA PRO A 210 -3.51 -0.96 7.44
C PRO A 210 -2.07 -0.45 7.55
N GLU A 211 -1.86 0.87 7.62
CA GLU A 211 -0.54 1.50 7.79
C GLU A 211 0.05 1.16 9.16
N LEU A 212 -0.75 1.28 10.23
CA LEU A 212 -0.30 0.93 11.57
C LEU A 212 -0.04 -0.58 11.71
N GLN A 213 -0.90 -1.41 11.13
CA GLN A 213 -0.69 -2.87 11.12
C GLN A 213 0.58 -3.26 10.34
N SER A 214 0.82 -2.62 9.19
CA SER A 214 2.04 -2.81 8.41
C SER A 214 3.29 -2.43 9.18
N LEU A 215 3.25 -1.29 9.91
CA LEU A 215 4.36 -0.84 10.73
C LEU A 215 4.64 -1.77 11.92
N LYS A 216 3.59 -2.22 12.62
CA LYS A 216 3.72 -3.21 13.71
C LYS A 216 4.23 -4.56 13.20
N TYR A 217 3.77 -4.99 12.03
CA TYR A 217 4.27 -6.20 11.39
C TYR A 217 5.76 -6.07 11.05
N ALA A 218 6.17 -4.97 10.43
CA ALA A 218 7.59 -4.70 10.13
C ALA A 218 8.44 -4.73 11.39
N LEU A 219 8.00 -4.09 12.48
CA LEU A 219 8.67 -4.15 13.79
C LEU A 219 8.79 -5.57 14.32
N SER A 220 7.73 -6.37 14.21
CA SER A 220 7.74 -7.76 14.68
C SER A 220 8.81 -8.60 13.98
N LEU A 221 9.07 -8.36 12.68
CA LEU A 221 10.10 -9.05 11.91
C LEU A 221 11.50 -8.78 12.46
N TYR A 222 11.77 -7.57 12.97
CA TYR A 222 13.05 -7.23 13.59
C TYR A 222 13.25 -7.88 14.98
N THR A 223 12.14 -8.23 15.65
CA THR A 223 12.17 -8.87 16.98
C THR A 223 12.11 -10.39 16.95
N GLN A 224 11.78 -11.00 15.80
CA GLN A 224 11.61 -12.44 15.67
C GLN A 224 12.96 -13.16 15.56
N THR A 225 13.01 -14.38 16.11
CA THR A 225 14.18 -15.24 15.93
C THR A 225 14.20 -15.77 14.49
N THR A 226 15.39 -16.06 13.96
CA THR A 226 15.53 -16.70 12.64
C THR A 226 14.70 -17.99 12.54
N GLU A 227 14.58 -18.74 13.63
CA GLU A 227 13.75 -19.94 13.72
C GLU A 227 12.25 -19.65 13.51
N GLN A 228 11.71 -18.59 14.13
CA GLN A 228 10.32 -18.16 13.95
C GLN A 228 10.04 -17.67 12.52
N LEU A 229 11.00 -16.97 11.91
CA LEU A 229 10.91 -16.54 10.52
C LEU A 229 10.89 -17.75 9.57
N ILE A 230 11.75 -18.74 9.80
CA ILE A 230 11.76 -20.00 9.04
C ILE A 230 10.44 -20.76 9.22
N LYS A 231 9.92 -20.88 10.44
CA LYS A 231 8.62 -21.54 10.71
C LYS A 231 7.46 -20.82 10.02
N THR A 232 7.48 -19.49 10.02
CA THR A 232 6.47 -18.67 9.32
C THR A 232 6.56 -18.89 7.82
N PHE A 233 7.77 -18.90 7.25
CA PHE A 233 8.00 -19.20 5.84
C PHE A 233 7.49 -20.60 5.46
N ILE A 234 7.87 -21.63 6.21
CA ILE A 234 7.41 -23.02 5.98
C ILE A 234 5.89 -23.11 6.07
N THR A 235 5.27 -22.45 7.06
CA THR A 235 3.81 -22.42 7.20
C THR A 235 3.15 -21.72 6.01
N SER A 236 3.70 -20.60 5.54
CA SER A 236 3.22 -19.89 4.35
C SER A 236 3.32 -20.74 3.09
N GLN A 237 4.43 -21.46 2.89
CA GLN A 237 4.58 -22.39 1.77
C GLN A 237 3.56 -23.53 1.84
N LYS A 238 3.36 -24.13 3.03
CA LYS A 238 2.34 -25.17 3.22
C LYS A 238 0.91 -24.66 2.99
N GLN A 239 0.62 -23.41 3.35
CA GLN A 239 -0.70 -22.81 3.12
C GLN A 239 -0.97 -22.52 1.64
N GLN A 240 0.07 -22.29 0.82
CA GLN A 240 -0.07 -22.18 -0.64
C GLN A 240 -0.45 -23.52 -1.30
N ASP A 241 -0.12 -24.65 -0.67
CA ASP A 241 -0.52 -25.99 -1.12
C ASP A 241 -1.94 -26.39 -0.69
N LEU A 242 -2.59 -25.63 0.22
CA LEU A 242 -4.00 -25.87 0.56
C LEU A 242 -4.91 -25.21 -0.49
N PRO A 243 -6.00 -25.89 -0.93
CA PRO A 243 -7.00 -25.27 -1.79
C PRO A 243 -7.58 -24.02 -1.12
N SER A 244 -7.74 -22.95 -1.90
CA SER A 244 -8.35 -21.69 -1.44
C SER A 244 -9.69 -21.93 -0.75
N GLN A 245 -10.02 -21.14 0.28
CA GLN A 245 -11.36 -21.17 0.91
C GLN A 245 -12.46 -20.67 -0.05
N GLU A 246 -12.10 -20.02 -1.16
CA GLU A 246 -13.04 -19.64 -2.23
C GLU A 246 -13.32 -20.82 -3.17
N GLN A 247 -14.59 -20.95 -3.62
CA GLN A 247 -14.94 -21.96 -4.61
C GLN A 247 -14.07 -21.80 -5.87
N PRO A 248 -13.47 -22.88 -6.40
CA PRO A 248 -12.63 -22.79 -7.59
C PRO A 248 -13.44 -22.28 -8.78
N VAL A 249 -12.92 -21.25 -9.44
CA VAL A 249 -13.53 -20.61 -10.62
C VAL A 249 -13.06 -21.24 -11.94
N GLY A 250 -12.40 -22.39 -11.87
CA GLY A 250 -11.90 -23.19 -12.99
C GLY A 250 -10.50 -23.74 -12.74
N GLU A 251 -9.96 -24.46 -13.71
CA GLU A 251 -8.64 -25.08 -13.66
C GLU A 251 -7.78 -24.61 -14.84
N VAL A 252 -6.48 -24.41 -14.62
CA VAL A 252 -5.52 -24.15 -15.69
C VAL A 252 -4.48 -25.27 -15.72
N SER A 253 -4.39 -25.97 -16.85
CA SER A 253 -3.39 -27.01 -17.07
C SER A 253 -2.12 -26.38 -17.63
N VAL A 254 -1.05 -26.42 -16.83
CA VAL A 254 0.26 -25.85 -17.16
C VAL A 254 1.33 -26.92 -17.04
N GLN A 255 2.25 -26.98 -18.00
CA GLN A 255 3.48 -27.75 -17.91
C GLN A 255 4.66 -26.79 -17.73
N VAL A 256 5.50 -27.04 -16.73
CA VAL A 256 6.69 -26.23 -16.45
C VAL A 256 7.91 -27.14 -16.47
N ASP A 257 8.83 -26.85 -17.39
CA ASP A 257 10.11 -27.54 -17.52
C ASP A 257 11.24 -26.60 -17.08
N LEU A 258 12.02 -27.01 -16.08
CA LEU A 258 13.21 -26.30 -15.63
C LEU A 258 14.46 -27.05 -16.09
N PHE A 259 15.35 -26.35 -16.79
CA PHE A 259 16.65 -26.87 -17.20
C PHE A 259 17.77 -26.03 -16.59
N SER A 260 18.73 -26.68 -15.94
CA SER A 260 19.93 -26.04 -15.39
C SER A 260 21.13 -26.47 -16.22
N HIS A 261 21.86 -25.52 -16.81
CA HIS A 261 23.01 -25.84 -17.64
C HIS A 261 24.19 -26.28 -16.75
N PRO A 262 24.70 -27.51 -16.90
CA PRO A 262 25.64 -28.11 -15.94
C PRO A 262 27.02 -27.41 -15.88
N GLY A 263 27.36 -26.58 -16.87
CA GLY A 263 28.62 -25.81 -16.89
C GLY A 263 28.52 -24.34 -16.48
N THR A 264 27.37 -23.68 -16.68
CA THR A 264 27.21 -22.24 -16.44
C THR A 264 26.30 -21.93 -15.25
N GLY A 265 25.55 -22.91 -14.75
CA GLY A 265 24.52 -22.71 -13.72
C GLY A 265 23.31 -21.90 -14.21
N GLU A 266 23.23 -21.61 -15.51
CA GLU A 266 22.12 -20.86 -16.10
C GLU A 266 20.84 -21.69 -16.04
N GLN A 267 19.77 -21.08 -15.51
CA GLN A 267 18.45 -21.69 -15.45
C GLN A 267 17.58 -21.20 -16.61
N LYS A 268 17.13 -22.14 -17.43
CA LYS A 268 16.15 -21.93 -18.48
C LYS A 268 14.81 -22.49 -18.03
N VAL A 269 13.78 -21.64 -18.03
CA VAL A 269 12.43 -22.04 -17.65
C VAL A 269 11.58 -22.07 -18.92
N THR A 270 10.90 -23.18 -19.17
CA THR A 270 9.93 -23.29 -20.26
C THR A 270 8.56 -23.54 -19.66
N VAL A 271 7.61 -22.66 -19.96
CA VAL A 271 6.23 -22.75 -19.48
C VAL A 271 5.33 -22.99 -20.67
N LYS A 272 4.60 -24.11 -20.67
CA LYS A 272 3.61 -24.44 -21.69
C LYS A 272 2.22 -24.39 -21.10
N ILE A 273 1.40 -23.48 -21.62
CA ILE A 273 -0.02 -23.37 -21.26
C ILE A 273 -0.81 -24.32 -22.15
N LEU A 274 -1.36 -25.38 -21.58
CA LEU A 274 -2.09 -26.42 -22.33
C LEU A 274 -3.54 -26.00 -22.55
N ALA A 275 -4.28 -25.80 -21.47
CA ALA A 275 -5.70 -25.46 -21.51
C ALA A 275 -6.14 -24.77 -20.21
N ALA A 276 -7.31 -24.17 -20.24
CA ALA A 276 -8.10 -23.92 -19.05
C ALA A 276 -9.43 -24.68 -19.18
N ASN A 277 -9.95 -25.18 -18.06
CA ASN A 277 -11.16 -26.00 -17.99
C ASN A 277 -12.11 -25.44 -16.92
N ASP A 278 -13.40 -25.72 -17.10
CA ASP A 278 -14.45 -25.40 -16.13
C ASP A 278 -14.42 -23.97 -15.60
N LEU A 279 -14.11 -23.01 -16.49
CA LEU A 279 -14.09 -21.58 -16.12
C LEU A 279 -15.50 -21.13 -15.74
N ARG A 280 -15.69 -20.69 -14.50
CA ARG A 280 -16.95 -20.21 -13.92
C ARG A 280 -16.84 -18.72 -13.63
N TRP A 281 -17.10 -17.90 -14.64
CA TRP A 281 -16.98 -16.44 -14.56
C TRP A 281 -18.30 -15.76 -14.88
N GLN A 282 -18.67 -14.71 -14.15
CA GLN A 282 -19.84 -13.90 -14.47
C GLN A 282 -19.43 -12.76 -15.41
N THR A 283 -20.01 -12.70 -16.61
CA THR A 283 -19.67 -11.66 -17.60
C THR A 283 -20.92 -11.06 -18.22
N SER A 284 -20.99 -9.73 -18.32
CA SER A 284 -22.05 -9.00 -19.02
C SER A 284 -21.84 -8.90 -20.53
N SER A 285 -20.67 -9.33 -21.03
CA SER A 285 -20.25 -9.32 -22.43
C SER A 285 -19.63 -10.67 -22.83
N VAL A 286 -19.35 -10.89 -24.12
CA VAL A 286 -18.66 -12.10 -24.61
C VAL A 286 -17.37 -12.35 -23.81
N PHE A 287 -17.28 -13.48 -23.14
CA PHE A 287 -16.11 -13.92 -22.38
C PHE A 287 -14.92 -14.17 -23.32
N LYS A 288 -13.73 -13.66 -23.01
CA LYS A 288 -12.52 -13.79 -23.84
C LYS A 288 -11.31 -14.22 -23.02
N PRO A 289 -11.24 -15.48 -22.57
CA PRO A 289 -10.16 -15.94 -21.72
C PRO A 289 -8.82 -15.94 -22.45
N PHE A 290 -7.79 -15.60 -21.68
CA PHE A 290 -6.37 -15.72 -21.99
C PHE A 290 -5.63 -16.02 -20.68
N VAL A 291 -4.41 -16.51 -20.78
CA VAL A 291 -3.54 -16.80 -19.62
C VAL A 291 -2.31 -15.92 -19.73
N GLU A 292 -1.98 -15.24 -18.64
CA GLU A 292 -0.80 -14.41 -18.52
C GLU A 292 0.19 -15.07 -17.55
N VAL A 293 1.45 -15.15 -17.96
CA VAL A 293 2.55 -15.74 -17.20
C VAL A 293 3.51 -14.61 -16.80
N HIS A 294 3.74 -14.49 -15.49
CA HIS A 294 4.68 -13.53 -14.93
C HIS A 294 5.91 -14.25 -14.38
N LEU A 295 7.08 -13.80 -14.79
CA LEU A 295 8.34 -14.22 -14.19
C LEU A 295 8.76 -13.19 -13.14
N VAL A 296 8.89 -13.63 -11.89
CA VAL A 296 9.28 -12.79 -10.75
C VAL A 296 10.55 -13.37 -10.12
N GLY A 297 11.55 -12.53 -9.93
CA GLY A 297 12.85 -12.95 -9.41
C GLY A 297 13.89 -11.83 -9.41
N PRO A 298 14.96 -11.97 -8.61
CA PRO A 298 15.97 -10.93 -8.44
C PRO A 298 16.90 -10.74 -9.65
N HIS A 299 17.05 -11.74 -10.52
CA HIS A 299 18.00 -11.74 -11.64
C HIS A 299 17.29 -11.78 -13.01
N LEU A 300 16.44 -10.77 -13.27
CA LEU A 300 15.57 -10.69 -14.46
C LEU A 300 15.80 -9.42 -15.29
N SER A 301 17.00 -8.84 -15.27
CA SER A 301 17.33 -7.61 -16.01
C SER A 301 17.10 -7.76 -17.51
N ASP A 302 17.45 -8.92 -18.07
CA ASP A 302 17.47 -9.17 -19.52
C ASP A 302 16.37 -10.14 -20.00
N LYS A 303 15.47 -10.54 -19.09
CA LYS A 303 14.40 -11.52 -19.36
C LYS A 303 13.03 -10.85 -19.47
N LYS A 304 12.23 -11.28 -20.45
CA LYS A 304 10.86 -10.79 -20.62
C LYS A 304 10.00 -11.28 -19.45
N ARG A 305 9.55 -10.34 -18.62
CA ARG A 305 8.85 -10.65 -17.35
C ARG A 305 7.38 -11.05 -17.50
N LYS A 306 6.78 -10.80 -18.66
CA LYS A 306 5.34 -10.99 -18.91
C LYS A 306 5.10 -11.55 -20.30
N MET A 307 4.37 -12.66 -20.38
CA MET A 307 3.96 -13.32 -21.62
C MET A 307 2.48 -13.69 -21.51
N ALA A 308 1.73 -13.64 -22.60
CA ALA A 308 0.30 -13.92 -22.59
C ALA A 308 -0.09 -14.77 -23.79
N THR A 309 -1.04 -15.69 -23.59
CA THR A 309 -1.62 -16.49 -24.66
C THR A 309 -2.57 -15.65 -25.51
N LYS A 310 -2.87 -16.13 -26.72
CA LYS A 310 -3.92 -15.53 -27.55
C LYS A 310 -5.28 -15.75 -26.91
N SER A 311 -6.07 -14.70 -26.82
CA SER A 311 -7.43 -14.77 -26.28
C SER A 311 -8.34 -15.67 -27.14
N LYS A 312 -9.21 -16.44 -26.48
CA LYS A 312 -10.15 -17.39 -27.13
C LYS A 312 -11.61 -16.98 -26.86
N PRO A 313 -12.21 -16.09 -27.66
CA PRO A 313 -13.54 -15.55 -27.40
C PRO A 313 -14.63 -16.64 -27.38
N GLY A 314 -15.55 -16.56 -26.42
CA GLY A 314 -16.70 -17.43 -26.25
C GLY A 314 -16.37 -18.84 -25.74
N ASN A 315 -15.11 -19.16 -25.43
CA ASN A 315 -14.70 -20.51 -25.05
C ASN A 315 -14.46 -20.61 -23.54
N TRP A 316 -15.24 -21.44 -22.84
CA TRP A 316 -15.11 -21.67 -21.39
C TRP A 316 -14.15 -22.81 -21.03
N ALA A 317 -13.67 -23.55 -22.04
CA ALA A 317 -12.63 -24.57 -21.92
C ALA A 317 -11.55 -24.38 -23.01
N PRO A 318 -10.84 -23.23 -23.02
CA PRO A 318 -9.91 -22.90 -24.09
C PRO A 318 -8.67 -23.79 -24.07
N LYS A 319 -8.32 -24.36 -25.23
CA LYS A 319 -7.02 -24.98 -25.49
C LYS A 319 -6.07 -23.95 -26.07
N PHE A 320 -4.97 -23.68 -25.37
CA PHE A 320 -3.95 -22.71 -25.78
C PHE A 320 -2.82 -23.40 -26.53
N ASN A 321 -2.21 -24.42 -25.93
CA ASN A 321 -1.01 -25.11 -26.44
C ASN A 321 0.13 -24.15 -26.81
N GLU A 322 0.31 -23.08 -26.03
CA GLU A 322 1.33 -22.05 -26.26
C GLU A 322 2.51 -22.25 -25.31
N THR A 323 3.73 -22.19 -25.85
CA THR A 323 4.97 -22.36 -25.10
C THR A 323 5.72 -21.04 -24.98
N PHE A 324 6.15 -20.73 -23.76
CA PHE A 324 6.89 -19.55 -23.38
C PHE A 324 8.27 -19.95 -22.86
N HIS A 325 9.32 -19.29 -23.39
CA HIS A 325 10.68 -19.46 -22.92
C HIS A 325 11.06 -18.24 -22.09
N LEU A 326 11.35 -18.50 -20.81
CA LEU A 326 11.55 -17.54 -19.74
C LEU A 326 12.97 -17.65 -19.16
#